data_AF-A0A817ZMI4-F1
#
_entry.id   AF-A0A817ZMI4-F1
#
_cell.length_a   1.000
_cell.length_b   1.000
_cell.length_c   1.000
_cell.angle_alpha   90.00
_cell.angle_beta   90.00
_cell.angle_gamma   90.00
#
_symmetry.space_group_name_H-M   'P 1'
#
loop_
_entity.id
_entity.type
_entity.pdbx_description
1 polymer ?
#
loop_
_entity_poly.entity_id
_entity_poly.type
_entity_poly.pdbx_seq_one_letter_code
_entity_poly.pdbx_strand_id
1 'polypeptide(L)'
;MVRLLRYGTIFGPLKDRWRYLYKSDLYKRRIEAGPEPERFRSSLINWNYDAELYACTHRFGEKMNIESLRNAMTDASFLNQIIKQRTEAGLAATDQTTLSFTHNEELAKRGKQIAENFLRRALQYWYPKFPQEGIDAVTKFLISESTIAYISSKLGFKTLIRCDVPSPRPTMLQNALFAFIGAIDENNNQSRAELFVADFILTHLVGKDMNEIWHVKNPMGLLTTVLEENGRQAPESRLIWATGVSSVLSTYVVGVYSNKEFLGKSAGATISLAEEMAARDALRRLFETDEKRAPIPFDKLYKHGFAHSSEGPEPAYHHVISGYKIYKHENEPFRLKYNNKSLNEFQLAYETWGKLNAKKNNAVLIFTGLSASSHAKSHDENPRAGWWEKFVGPNLGIDTNHFFVICCNHLGGCYGSTGPSSKNPKTNKPYGASFPMLSVEDFVRAQFHLIRHLGIEKVRY
;
A
#
# COMPACT_ATOMS: atom_id res chain seq x y z
N MET A 1 -9.52 55.80 -48.16
CA MET A 1 -8.21 55.14 -47.96
C MET A 1 -8.10 54.77 -46.48
N VAL A 2 -8.57 53.57 -46.10
CA VAL A 2 -8.57 53.10 -44.70
C VAL A 2 -7.66 51.88 -44.64
N ARG A 3 -6.51 52.05 -44.02
CA ARG A 3 -5.52 50.99 -43.78
C ARG A 3 -6.02 50.15 -42.60
N LEU A 4 -6.70 49.04 -42.90
CA LEU A 4 -6.98 47.99 -41.92
C LEU A 4 -5.67 47.28 -41.58
N LEU A 5 -5.20 47.48 -40.35
CA LEU A 5 -4.13 46.70 -39.73
C LEU A 5 -4.54 45.22 -39.71
N ARG A 6 -3.84 44.40 -40.51
CA ARG A 6 -3.90 42.94 -40.40
C ARG A 6 -3.33 42.55 -39.03
N TYR A 7 -4.20 42.08 -38.14
CA TYR A 7 -3.75 41.28 -36.99
C TYR A 7 -3.09 40.01 -37.52
N GLY A 8 -1.80 39.87 -37.23
CA GLY A 8 -1.06 38.64 -37.48
C GLY A 8 -1.70 37.47 -36.74
N THR A 9 -1.94 36.40 -37.49
CA THR A 9 -2.35 35.07 -37.05
C THR A 9 -1.46 34.52 -35.93
N ILE A 10 -1.96 34.50 -34.70
CA ILE A 10 -1.42 33.69 -33.57
C ILE A 10 -2.26 32.42 -33.32
N PHE A 11 -3.27 32.16 -34.16
CA PHE A 11 -3.97 30.87 -34.16
C PHE A 11 -3.61 30.12 -35.44
N GLY A 12 -2.83 29.05 -35.30
CA GLY A 12 -2.77 28.00 -36.33
C GLY A 12 -4.18 27.50 -36.66
N PRO A 13 -4.39 26.85 -37.82
CA PRO A 13 -5.72 26.44 -38.25
C PRO A 13 -6.38 25.66 -37.12
N LEU A 14 -7.61 26.04 -36.75
CA LEU A 14 -8.48 25.29 -35.85
C LEU A 14 -8.45 23.82 -36.28
N LYS A 15 -7.60 23.01 -35.65
CA LYS A 15 -7.58 21.57 -35.87
C LYS A 15 -8.97 21.11 -35.44
N ASP A 16 -9.75 20.68 -36.42
CA ASP A 16 -11.10 20.17 -36.22
C ASP A 16 -11.16 19.30 -34.96
N ARG A 17 -12.01 19.67 -33.99
CA ARG A 17 -12.11 18.94 -32.70
C ARG A 17 -12.35 17.44 -32.89
N TRP A 18 -13.00 17.04 -33.98
CA TRP A 18 -13.23 15.64 -34.34
C TRP A 18 -11.95 14.86 -34.66
N ARG A 19 -10.89 15.51 -35.18
CA ARG A 19 -9.62 14.84 -35.53
C ARG A 19 -8.90 14.32 -34.29
N TYR A 20 -9.00 15.02 -33.16
CA TYR A 20 -8.41 14.56 -31.91
C TYR A 20 -9.12 13.30 -31.40
N LEU A 21 -10.46 13.32 -31.39
CA LEU A 21 -11.28 12.17 -30.99
C LEU A 21 -11.01 10.98 -31.91
N TYR A 22 -10.92 11.20 -33.22
CA TYR A 22 -10.61 10.16 -34.19
C TYR A 22 -9.19 9.57 -34.01
N LYS A 23 -8.17 10.40 -33.76
CA LYS A 23 -6.81 9.91 -33.47
C LYS A 23 -6.74 9.16 -32.14
N SER A 24 -7.48 9.61 -31.13
CA SER A 24 -7.59 8.90 -29.86
C SER A 24 -8.26 7.53 -30.04
N ASP A 25 -9.31 7.45 -30.86
CA ASP A 25 -9.96 6.19 -31.24
C ASP A 25 -9.00 5.25 -31.99
N LEU A 26 -8.28 5.75 -33.00
CA LEU A 26 -7.27 4.96 -33.71
C LEU A 26 -6.15 4.47 -32.79
N TYR A 27 -5.74 5.28 -31.81
CA TYR A 27 -4.75 4.87 -30.81
C TYR A 27 -5.28 3.75 -29.91
N LYS A 28 -6.54 3.82 -29.47
CA LYS A 28 -7.19 2.73 -28.72
C LYS A 28 -7.27 1.45 -29.54
N ARG A 29 -7.74 1.53 -30.79
CA ARG A 29 -7.79 0.38 -31.72
C ARG A 29 -6.41 -0.23 -31.95
N ARG A 30 -5.35 0.59 -31.99
CA ARG A 30 -3.97 0.10 -32.08
C ARG A 30 -3.58 -0.70 -30.84
N ILE A 31 -3.91 -0.22 -29.64
CA ILE A 31 -3.65 -0.94 -28.39
C ILE A 31 -4.44 -2.27 -28.36
N GLU A 32 -5.68 -2.27 -28.86
CA GLU A 32 -6.53 -3.47 -28.97
C GLU A 32 -5.99 -4.48 -30.00
N ALA A 33 -5.39 -4.00 -31.10
CA ALA A 33 -4.80 -4.86 -32.13
C ALA A 33 -3.58 -5.64 -31.62
N GLY A 34 -2.95 -5.21 -30.53
CA GLY A 34 -1.91 -5.95 -29.85
C GLY A 34 -1.06 -5.08 -28.93
N PRO A 35 -0.42 -5.68 -27.91
CA PRO A 35 0.47 -4.94 -27.03
C PRO A 35 1.72 -4.48 -27.79
N GLU A 36 2.11 -3.22 -27.57
CA GLU A 36 3.43 -2.74 -27.99
C GLU A 36 4.53 -3.51 -27.26
N PRO A 37 5.73 -3.66 -27.85
CA PRO A 37 6.85 -4.31 -27.17
C PRO A 37 7.15 -3.56 -25.87
N GLU A 38 7.36 -4.32 -24.79
CA GLU A 38 7.65 -3.73 -23.48
C GLU A 38 8.93 -2.89 -23.54
N ARG A 39 8.87 -1.73 -22.90
CA ARG A 39 10.01 -0.82 -22.78
C ARG A 39 10.35 -0.63 -21.32
N PHE A 40 11.61 -0.32 -21.04
CA PHE A 40 12.02 0.05 -19.69
C PHE A 40 11.25 1.29 -19.24
N ARG A 41 10.80 1.30 -17.98
CA ARG A 41 10.19 2.49 -17.38
C ARG A 41 11.10 3.71 -17.43
N SER A 42 12.42 3.48 -17.38
CA SER A 42 13.46 4.51 -17.49
C SER A 42 13.58 5.17 -18.87
N SER A 43 13.05 4.54 -19.92
CA SER A 43 13.07 5.11 -21.27
C SER A 43 11.98 6.17 -21.50
N LEU A 44 11.04 6.32 -20.57
CA LEU A 44 9.97 7.32 -20.65
C LEU A 44 10.48 8.69 -20.16
N ILE A 45 9.95 9.75 -20.77
CA ILE A 45 10.38 11.15 -20.55
C ILE A 45 10.31 11.56 -19.07
N ASN A 46 9.29 11.08 -18.34
CA ASN A 46 9.08 11.41 -16.92
C ASN A 46 9.79 10.39 -16.02
N TRP A 47 11.12 10.38 -16.04
CA TRP A 47 11.93 9.49 -15.21
C TRP A 47 13.21 10.17 -14.73
N ASN A 48 13.45 10.10 -13.42
CA ASN A 48 14.71 10.49 -12.80
C ASN A 48 15.09 9.43 -11.77
N TYR A 49 16.19 8.71 -12.01
CA TYR A 49 16.58 7.56 -11.20
C TYR A 49 16.89 7.93 -9.75
N ASP A 50 17.60 9.04 -9.51
CA ASP A 50 17.99 9.43 -8.16
C ASP A 50 16.79 9.90 -7.34
N ALA A 51 15.84 10.59 -7.98
CA ALA A 51 14.58 10.96 -7.34
C ALA A 51 13.72 9.73 -6.98
N GLU A 52 13.70 8.71 -7.84
CA GLU A 52 12.97 7.46 -7.61
C GLU A 52 13.61 6.62 -6.49
N LEU A 53 14.95 6.56 -6.43
CA LEU A 53 15.67 5.93 -5.33
C LEU A 53 15.42 6.65 -4.00
N TYR A 54 15.45 7.99 -3.99
CA TYR A 54 15.12 8.79 -2.82
C TYR A 54 13.64 8.60 -2.39
N ALA A 55 12.70 8.58 -3.32
CA ALA A 55 11.31 8.32 -3.01
C ALA A 55 11.10 6.90 -2.46
N CYS A 56 11.88 5.92 -2.93
CA CYS A 56 11.87 4.55 -2.44
C CYS A 56 12.26 4.47 -0.96
N THR A 57 13.37 5.11 -0.54
CA THR A 57 13.80 5.10 0.87
C THR A 57 12.75 5.74 1.79
N HIS A 58 12.19 6.87 1.38
CA HIS A 58 11.15 7.58 2.13
C HIS A 58 9.83 6.81 2.20
N ARG A 59 9.47 6.04 1.16
CA ARG A 59 8.27 5.20 1.16
C ARG A 59 8.30 4.16 2.28
N PHE A 60 9.47 3.58 2.54
CA PHE A 60 9.66 2.59 3.59
C PHE A 60 10.04 3.20 4.95
N GLY A 61 10.30 4.51 4.99
CA GLY A 61 10.76 5.19 6.20
C GLY A 61 12.20 4.80 6.60
N GLU A 62 13.00 4.29 5.66
CA GLU A 62 14.36 3.81 5.92
C GLU A 62 15.40 4.88 5.61
N LYS A 63 16.35 5.09 6.53
CA LYS A 63 17.50 5.99 6.33
C LYS A 63 18.67 5.19 5.74
N MET A 64 18.74 5.14 4.42
CA MET A 64 19.80 4.41 3.69
C MET A 64 20.68 5.35 2.87
N ASN A 65 21.93 4.92 2.65
CA ASN A 65 22.79 5.56 1.65
C ASN A 65 22.26 5.26 0.24
N ILE A 66 22.13 6.31 -0.57
CA ILE A 66 21.65 6.20 -1.95
C ILE A 66 22.59 5.35 -2.79
N GLU A 67 23.90 5.38 -2.53
CA GLU A 67 24.89 4.58 -3.27
C GLU A 67 24.74 3.08 -3.01
N SER A 68 24.54 2.68 -1.75
CA SER A 68 24.27 1.29 -1.38
C SER A 68 22.97 0.79 -1.99
N LEU A 69 21.92 1.61 -1.95
CA LEU A 69 20.64 1.29 -2.58
C LEU A 69 20.78 1.14 -4.11
N ARG A 70 21.57 2.04 -4.72
CA ARG A 70 21.89 2.03 -6.14
C ARG A 70 22.61 0.72 -6.52
N ASN A 71 23.55 0.26 -5.69
CA ASN A 71 24.25 -1.01 -5.89
C ASN A 71 23.30 -2.20 -5.70
N ALA A 72 22.43 -2.19 -4.67
CA ALA A 72 21.43 -3.23 -4.44
C ALA A 72 20.46 -3.41 -5.62
N MET A 73 20.11 -2.32 -6.30
CA MET A 73 19.23 -2.32 -7.48
C MET A 73 19.96 -2.57 -8.81
N THR A 74 21.26 -2.90 -8.80
CA THR A 74 22.04 -3.20 -10.01
C THR A 74 22.29 -4.69 -10.13
N ASP A 75 21.71 -5.31 -11.16
CA ASP A 75 21.92 -6.72 -11.47
C ASP A 75 23.21 -6.95 -12.27
N ALA A 76 23.79 -8.15 -12.16
CA ALA A 76 24.99 -8.54 -12.91
C ALA A 76 24.77 -8.49 -14.45
N SER A 77 23.57 -8.81 -14.93
CA SER A 77 23.23 -8.76 -16.36
C SER A 77 23.39 -7.35 -16.96
N PHE A 78 23.05 -6.31 -16.21
CA PHE A 78 23.17 -4.93 -16.63
C PHE A 78 24.63 -4.50 -16.79
N LEU A 79 25.49 -4.92 -15.87
CA LEU A 79 26.94 -4.67 -15.98
C LEU A 79 27.51 -5.35 -17.22
N ASN A 80 27.12 -6.60 -17.48
CA ASN A 80 27.55 -7.33 -18.68
C ASN A 80 27.10 -6.62 -19.96
N GLN A 81 25.89 -6.06 -19.99
CA GLN A 81 25.39 -5.28 -21.12
C GLN A 81 26.20 -3.99 -21.33
N ILE A 82 26.52 -3.25 -20.27
CA ILE A 82 27.34 -2.03 -20.35
C ILE A 82 28.74 -2.37 -20.87
N ILE A 83 29.36 -3.41 -20.34
CA ILE A 83 30.69 -3.86 -20.77
C ILE A 83 30.66 -4.18 -22.27
N LYS A 84 29.65 -4.94 -22.72
CA LYS A 84 29.46 -5.26 -24.14
C LYS A 84 29.33 -4.01 -25.01
N GLN A 85 28.48 -3.06 -24.64
CA GLN A 85 28.29 -1.81 -25.39
C GLN A 85 29.57 -0.95 -25.45
N ARG A 86 30.36 -0.91 -24.37
CA ARG A 86 31.64 -0.20 -24.36
C ARG A 86 32.68 -0.86 -25.26
N THR A 87 32.74 -2.19 -25.26
CA THR A 87 33.64 -2.93 -26.16
C THR A 87 33.28 -2.74 -27.63
N GLU A 88 31.99 -2.75 -27.96
CA GLU A 88 31.49 -2.47 -29.33
C GLU A 88 31.80 -1.02 -29.76
N ALA A 89 31.83 -0.08 -28.82
CA ALA A 89 32.19 1.32 -29.08
C ALA A 89 33.72 1.58 -29.14
N GLY A 90 34.56 0.56 -29.00
CA GLY A 90 36.02 0.68 -29.05
C GLY A 90 36.64 1.38 -27.83
N LEU A 91 35.89 1.51 -26.73
CA LEU A 91 36.42 1.98 -25.45
C LEU A 91 37.12 0.82 -24.74
N ALA A 92 38.22 1.10 -24.04
CA ALA A 92 38.98 0.06 -23.31
C ALA A 92 38.03 -0.73 -22.39
N ALA A 93 38.08 -2.06 -22.47
CA ALA A 93 37.43 -2.98 -21.53
C ALA A 93 38.12 -2.81 -20.17
N THR A 94 37.71 -1.78 -19.46
CA THR A 94 38.37 -1.39 -18.24
C THR A 94 37.83 -2.30 -17.14
N ASP A 95 38.74 -2.94 -16.40
CA ASP A 95 38.42 -3.87 -15.31
C ASP A 95 37.35 -3.31 -14.36
N GLN A 96 36.63 -4.19 -13.66
CA GLN A 96 35.55 -3.86 -12.71
C GLN A 96 35.88 -2.69 -11.75
N THR A 97 37.16 -2.39 -11.53
CA THR A 97 37.71 -1.29 -10.73
C THR A 97 37.49 0.13 -11.27
N THR A 98 37.15 0.32 -12.54
CA THR A 98 36.93 1.66 -13.15
C THR A 98 35.46 2.00 -13.38
N LEU A 99 34.58 1.01 -13.26
CA LEU A 99 33.14 1.22 -13.12
C LEU A 99 32.87 1.36 -11.61
N SER A 100 32.36 2.50 -11.17
CA SER A 100 31.99 2.77 -9.77
C SER A 100 30.79 1.94 -9.28
N PHE A 101 30.45 0.84 -9.93
CA PHE A 101 29.26 0.04 -9.68
C PHE A 101 29.66 -1.36 -9.22
N THR A 102 29.18 -1.76 -8.04
CA THR A 102 29.27 -3.14 -7.56
C THR A 102 28.00 -3.90 -7.93
N HIS A 103 28.11 -5.21 -8.08
CA HIS A 103 26.98 -6.10 -8.33
C HIS A 103 26.27 -6.47 -7.02
N ASN A 104 24.98 -6.76 -7.08
CA ASN A 104 24.12 -6.94 -5.91
C ASN A 104 24.18 -8.34 -5.25
N GLU A 105 25.01 -9.27 -5.72
CA GLU A 105 25.01 -10.66 -5.24
C GLU A 105 25.46 -10.80 -3.77
N GLU A 106 26.48 -10.05 -3.36
CA GLU A 106 26.99 -10.13 -1.97
C GLU A 106 25.95 -9.62 -0.97
N LEU A 107 25.33 -8.48 -1.29
CA LEU A 107 24.23 -7.91 -0.49
C LEU A 107 23.02 -8.84 -0.48
N ALA A 108 22.69 -9.47 -1.60
CA ALA A 108 21.60 -10.44 -1.66
C ALA A 108 21.86 -11.67 -0.78
N LYS A 109 23.09 -12.21 -0.77
CA LYS A 109 23.46 -13.33 0.11
C LYS A 109 23.31 -12.94 1.59
N ARG A 110 23.82 -11.76 1.97
CA ARG A 110 23.70 -11.24 3.34
C ARG A 110 22.23 -11.04 3.75
N GLY A 111 21.44 -10.36 2.92
CA GLY A 111 20.02 -10.12 3.23
C GLY A 111 19.19 -11.41 3.30
N LYS A 112 19.52 -12.41 2.47
CA LYS A 112 18.89 -13.74 2.54
C LYS A 112 19.19 -14.43 3.87
N GLN A 113 20.45 -14.42 4.33
CA GLN A 113 20.82 -15.01 5.63
C GLN A 113 20.08 -14.34 6.80
N ILE A 114 19.96 -13.01 6.78
CA ILE A 114 19.21 -12.26 7.80
C ILE A 114 17.73 -12.69 7.81
N ALA A 115 17.10 -12.75 6.63
CA ALA A 115 15.72 -13.17 6.50
C ALA A 115 15.50 -14.62 6.97
N GLU A 116 16.37 -15.56 6.57
CA GLU A 116 16.30 -16.96 7.02
C GLU A 116 16.41 -17.09 8.53
N ASN A 117 17.41 -16.44 9.13
CA ASN A 117 17.67 -16.52 10.57
C ASN A 117 16.53 -15.87 11.37
N PHE A 118 15.98 -14.76 10.89
CA PHE A 118 14.84 -14.11 11.53
C PHE A 118 13.59 -14.97 11.47
N LEU A 119 13.21 -15.45 10.29
CA LEU A 119 11.99 -16.25 10.10
C LEU A 119 12.02 -17.53 10.91
N ARG A 120 13.16 -18.24 10.96
CA ARG A 120 13.34 -19.44 11.78
C ARG A 120 13.12 -19.14 13.27
N ARG A 121 13.77 -18.10 13.80
CA ARG A 121 13.62 -17.69 15.20
C ARG A 121 12.20 -17.26 15.53
N ALA A 122 11.57 -16.46 14.66
CA ALA A 122 10.22 -15.95 14.86
C ALA A 122 9.18 -17.08 14.86
N LEU A 123 9.25 -18.01 13.90
CA LEU A 123 8.35 -19.15 13.82
C LEU A 123 8.54 -20.11 14.99
N GLN A 124 9.78 -20.39 15.39
CA GLN A 124 10.07 -21.24 16.55
C GLN A 124 9.56 -20.62 17.86
N TYR A 125 9.66 -19.30 18.00
CA TYR A 125 9.17 -18.60 19.18
C TYR A 125 7.63 -18.59 19.26
N TRP A 126 6.93 -18.36 18.14
CA TRP A 126 5.47 -18.32 18.13
C TRP A 126 4.80 -19.69 18.08
N TYR A 127 5.46 -20.69 17.51
CA TYR A 127 4.94 -22.05 17.36
C TYR A 127 5.90 -23.08 17.98
N PRO A 128 6.06 -23.09 19.31
CA PRO A 128 7.02 -23.95 19.99
C PRO A 128 6.71 -25.45 19.87
N LYS A 129 5.44 -25.82 19.64
CA LYS A 129 5.00 -27.20 19.46
C LYS A 129 5.14 -27.69 18.00
N PHE A 130 5.38 -26.80 17.05
CA PHE A 130 5.47 -27.15 15.64
C PHE A 130 6.86 -27.72 15.34
N PRO A 131 6.96 -28.87 14.64
CA PRO A 131 8.24 -29.54 14.41
C PRO A 131 9.18 -28.72 13.51
N GLN A 132 10.49 -28.98 13.65
CA GLN A 132 11.52 -28.25 12.92
C GLN A 132 11.39 -28.44 11.41
N GLU A 133 11.01 -29.64 10.94
CA GLU A 133 10.77 -29.91 9.51
C GLU A 133 9.65 -29.02 8.95
N GLY A 134 8.62 -28.76 9.76
CA GLY A 134 7.53 -27.86 9.42
C GLY A 134 8.00 -26.41 9.34
N ILE A 135 8.77 -25.95 10.34
CA ILE A 135 9.34 -24.59 10.36
C ILE A 135 10.23 -24.35 9.14
N ASP A 136 11.04 -25.35 8.78
CA ASP A 136 11.90 -25.34 7.60
C ASP A 136 11.10 -25.26 6.30
N ALA A 137 10.01 -26.03 6.19
CA ALA A 137 9.13 -26.00 5.02
C ALA A 137 8.48 -24.62 4.84
N VAL A 138 7.95 -24.04 5.92
CA VAL A 138 7.35 -22.70 5.89
C VAL A 138 8.38 -21.63 5.55
N THR A 139 9.58 -21.71 6.14
CA THR A 139 10.67 -20.76 5.85
C THR A 139 11.08 -20.84 4.37
N LYS A 140 11.24 -22.05 3.82
CA LYS A 140 11.56 -22.26 2.39
C LYS A 140 10.46 -21.71 1.47
N PHE A 141 9.19 -21.83 1.86
CA PHE A 141 8.08 -21.27 1.11
C PHE A 141 8.10 -19.73 1.09
N LEU A 142 8.32 -19.09 2.24
CA LEU A 142 8.39 -17.63 2.35
C LEU A 142 9.56 -17.06 1.54
N ILE A 143 10.67 -17.79 1.48
CA ILE A 143 11.92 -17.40 0.78
C ILE A 143 11.96 -17.87 -0.67
N SER A 144 10.93 -18.61 -1.12
CA SER A 144 10.85 -19.10 -2.49
C SER A 144 10.93 -17.96 -3.51
N GLU A 145 11.51 -18.27 -4.68
CA GLU A 145 11.69 -17.29 -5.75
C GLU A 145 10.37 -16.64 -6.16
N SER A 146 9.29 -17.43 -6.24
CA SER A 146 7.96 -16.94 -6.62
C SER A 146 7.39 -15.96 -5.59
N THR A 147 7.44 -16.30 -4.29
CA THR A 147 6.92 -15.44 -3.22
C THR A 147 7.70 -14.12 -3.14
N ILE A 148 9.03 -14.21 -3.15
CA ILE A 148 9.88 -13.01 -3.03
C ILE A 148 9.79 -12.15 -4.30
N ALA A 149 9.78 -12.74 -5.49
CA ALA A 149 9.60 -11.97 -6.73
C ALA A 149 8.23 -11.28 -6.77
N TYR A 150 7.19 -11.95 -6.28
CA TYR A 150 5.86 -11.35 -6.13
C TYR A 150 5.92 -10.13 -5.20
N ILE A 151 6.48 -10.26 -3.99
CA ILE A 151 6.63 -9.16 -3.03
C ILE A 151 7.41 -8.00 -3.67
N SER A 152 8.59 -8.29 -4.21
CA SER A 152 9.47 -7.33 -4.88
C SER A 152 8.76 -6.56 -5.99
N SER A 153 7.95 -7.25 -6.80
CA SER A 153 7.15 -6.61 -7.86
C SER A 153 6.09 -5.65 -7.30
N LYS A 154 5.43 -6.01 -6.19
CA LYS A 154 4.39 -5.18 -5.54
C LYS A 154 4.97 -4.00 -4.78
N LEU A 155 6.20 -4.11 -4.29
CA LEU A 155 6.95 -3.00 -3.69
C LEU A 155 7.41 -1.95 -4.72
N GLY A 156 7.33 -2.27 -6.02
CA GLY A 156 7.69 -1.37 -7.12
C GLY A 156 9.11 -1.54 -7.63
N PHE A 157 9.85 -2.54 -7.15
CA PHE A 157 11.26 -2.77 -7.55
C PHE A 157 11.41 -3.14 -9.02
N LYS A 158 10.35 -3.68 -9.66
CA LYS A 158 10.30 -3.94 -11.11
C LYS A 158 10.81 -2.75 -11.94
N THR A 159 10.56 -1.52 -11.49
CA THR A 159 10.94 -0.30 -12.22
C THR A 159 12.32 0.27 -11.84
N LEU A 160 12.85 -0.10 -10.67
CA LEU A 160 14.09 0.43 -10.11
C LEU A 160 15.31 -0.42 -10.45
N ILE A 161 15.09 -1.72 -10.69
CA ILE A 161 16.16 -2.66 -11.03
C ILE A 161 16.74 -2.28 -12.39
N ARG A 162 18.06 -2.17 -12.42
CA ARG A 162 18.83 -2.05 -13.66
C ARG A 162 19.20 -3.46 -14.13
N CYS A 163 18.57 -3.88 -15.22
CA CYS A 163 18.71 -5.21 -15.82
C CYS A 163 18.78 -5.11 -17.36
N ASP A 164 19.10 -6.23 -17.99
CA ASP A 164 19.20 -6.39 -19.45
C ASP A 164 17.85 -6.43 -20.17
N VAL A 165 16.79 -6.85 -19.48
CA VAL A 165 15.44 -7.01 -20.03
C VAL A 165 14.43 -6.02 -19.42
N PRO A 166 13.44 -5.50 -20.19
CA PRO A 166 12.43 -4.57 -19.69
C PRO A 166 11.56 -5.11 -18.54
N SER A 167 11.31 -6.41 -18.54
CA SER A 167 10.66 -7.11 -17.43
C SER A 167 11.67 -8.01 -16.74
N PRO A 168 12.13 -7.67 -15.52
CA PRO A 168 13.05 -8.47 -14.74
C PRO A 168 12.54 -9.90 -14.53
N ARG A 169 13.48 -10.86 -14.56
CA ARG A 169 13.21 -12.27 -14.23
C ARG A 169 12.92 -12.41 -12.73
N PRO A 170 12.18 -13.45 -12.29
CA PRO A 170 11.87 -13.61 -10.88
C PRO A 170 13.12 -13.75 -9.99
N THR A 171 14.18 -14.40 -10.49
CA THR A 171 15.51 -14.43 -9.85
C THR A 171 16.09 -13.03 -9.57
N MET A 172 15.98 -12.09 -10.54
CA MET A 172 16.49 -10.72 -10.39
C MET A 172 15.70 -9.94 -9.35
N LEU A 173 14.37 -10.11 -9.34
CA LEU A 173 13.48 -9.50 -8.35
C LEU A 173 13.77 -10.02 -6.94
N GLN A 174 14.06 -11.32 -6.82
CA GLN A 174 14.47 -11.95 -5.57
C GLN A 174 15.80 -11.37 -5.07
N ASN A 175 16.82 -11.36 -5.93
CA ASN A 175 18.13 -10.81 -5.60
C ASN A 175 18.04 -9.34 -5.20
N ALA A 176 17.25 -8.53 -5.91
CA ALA A 176 17.06 -7.12 -5.58
C ALA A 176 16.40 -6.92 -4.21
N LEU A 177 15.40 -7.72 -3.85
CA LEU A 177 14.76 -7.60 -2.52
C LEU A 177 15.71 -8.00 -1.41
N PHE A 178 16.45 -9.10 -1.57
CA PHE A 178 17.45 -9.49 -0.56
C PHE A 178 18.61 -8.50 -0.50
N ALA A 179 19.07 -7.97 -1.63
CA ALA A 179 20.11 -6.95 -1.65
C ALA A 179 19.64 -5.66 -0.97
N PHE A 180 18.37 -5.30 -1.10
CA PHE A 180 17.76 -4.19 -0.36
C PHE A 180 17.78 -4.44 1.15
N ILE A 181 17.41 -5.65 1.60
CA ILE A 181 17.49 -6.03 3.02
C ILE A 181 18.94 -5.99 3.52
N GLY A 182 19.90 -6.46 2.71
CA GLY A 182 21.32 -6.38 3.00
C GLY A 182 21.84 -4.94 3.09
N ALA A 183 21.33 -4.04 2.25
CA ALA A 183 21.68 -2.61 2.26
C ALA A 183 21.14 -1.88 3.49
N ILE A 184 20.00 -2.29 4.05
CA ILE A 184 19.51 -1.76 5.35
C ILE A 184 20.50 -2.08 6.48
N ASP A 185 21.14 -3.26 6.41
CA ASP A 185 22.04 -3.77 7.45
C ASP A 185 23.47 -3.20 7.39
N GLU A 186 23.87 -2.47 6.33
CA GLU A 186 25.24 -1.93 6.20
C GLU A 186 25.67 -1.01 7.36
N ASN A 187 24.72 -0.44 8.11
CA ASN A 187 24.97 0.38 9.29
C ASN A 187 24.83 -0.38 10.63
N ASN A 188 24.96 -1.71 10.63
CA ASN A 188 24.73 -2.60 11.77
C ASN A 188 23.32 -2.51 12.38
N ASN A 189 22.34 -2.11 11.57
CA ASN A 189 20.94 -2.00 11.98
C ASN A 189 20.18 -3.30 11.69
N GLN A 190 20.72 -4.43 12.13
CA GLN A 190 20.13 -5.76 11.88
C GLN A 190 18.67 -5.83 12.34
N SER A 191 18.36 -5.26 13.51
CA SER A 191 17.00 -5.25 14.03
C SER A 191 16.01 -4.53 13.10
N ARG A 192 16.45 -3.51 12.36
CA ARG A 192 15.59 -2.81 11.41
C ARG A 192 15.34 -3.64 10.15
N ALA A 193 16.37 -4.30 9.65
CA ALA A 193 16.24 -5.25 8.55
C ALA A 193 15.29 -6.41 8.92
N GLU A 194 15.35 -6.89 10.16
CA GLU A 194 14.44 -7.93 10.68
C GLU A 194 12.99 -7.47 10.75
N LEU A 195 12.73 -6.22 11.17
CA LEU A 195 11.38 -5.64 11.12
C LEU A 195 10.84 -5.54 9.69
N PHE A 196 11.68 -5.13 8.73
CA PHE A 196 11.28 -5.11 7.34
C PHE A 196 10.87 -6.50 6.84
N VAL A 197 11.61 -7.54 7.22
CA VAL A 197 11.25 -8.94 6.91
C VAL A 197 9.92 -9.32 7.58
N ALA A 198 9.68 -8.88 8.82
CA ALA A 198 8.42 -9.13 9.51
C ALA A 198 7.22 -8.47 8.80
N ASP A 199 7.38 -7.23 8.34
CA ASP A 199 6.29 -6.44 7.78
C ASP A 199 5.89 -6.92 6.37
N PHE A 200 6.87 -7.32 5.56
CA PHE A 200 6.63 -7.61 4.14
C PHE A 200 6.67 -9.10 3.78
N ILE A 201 7.58 -9.88 4.39
CA ILE A 201 7.76 -11.30 4.04
C ILE A 201 6.88 -12.17 4.93
N LEU A 202 6.95 -11.98 6.24
CA LEU A 202 6.19 -12.81 7.18
C LEU A 202 4.66 -12.61 7.05
N THR A 203 4.21 -11.42 6.67
CA THR A 203 2.78 -11.14 6.42
C THR A 203 2.18 -12.01 5.31
N HIS A 204 2.99 -12.58 4.42
CA HIS A 204 2.51 -13.53 3.40
C HIS A 204 2.10 -14.89 3.97
N LEU A 205 2.39 -15.15 5.25
CA LEU A 205 1.87 -16.31 5.98
C LEU A 205 0.41 -16.11 6.43
N VAL A 206 -0.09 -14.86 6.47
CA VAL A 206 -1.45 -14.56 6.92
C VAL A 206 -2.47 -15.11 5.92
N GLY A 207 -3.44 -15.87 6.42
CA GLY A 207 -4.45 -16.53 5.60
C GLY A 207 -3.95 -17.77 4.83
N LYS A 208 -2.70 -18.19 5.05
CA LYS A 208 -2.17 -19.46 4.55
C LYS A 208 -2.18 -20.51 5.65
N ASP A 209 -2.45 -21.75 5.25
CA ASP A 209 -2.36 -22.89 6.14
C ASP A 209 -0.92 -23.44 6.13
N MET A 210 -0.28 -23.41 7.30
CA MET A 210 1.09 -23.90 7.48
C MET A 210 1.21 -25.40 7.13
N ASN A 211 0.13 -26.17 7.33
CA ASN A 211 0.09 -27.60 7.08
C ASN A 211 -0.19 -27.94 5.61
N GLU A 212 -0.67 -26.99 4.82
CA GLU A 212 -0.73 -27.11 3.36
C GLU A 212 0.64 -26.82 2.74
N ILE A 213 1.36 -25.85 3.31
CA ILE A 213 2.75 -25.52 2.92
C ILE A 213 3.68 -26.70 3.26
N TRP A 214 3.53 -27.29 4.45
CA TRP A 214 4.29 -28.47 4.85
C TRP A 214 3.63 -29.76 4.33
N HIS A 215 4.05 -30.20 3.15
CA HIS A 215 3.51 -31.41 2.53
C HIS A 215 3.95 -32.70 3.25
N VAL A 216 3.16 -33.15 4.22
CA VAL A 216 3.33 -34.45 4.89
C VAL A 216 2.79 -35.57 3.99
N LYS A 217 3.68 -36.48 3.56
CA LYS A 217 3.34 -37.63 2.70
C LYS A 217 2.51 -38.70 3.43
N ASN A 218 2.81 -38.98 4.70
CA ASN A 218 2.10 -39.97 5.50
C ASN A 218 1.68 -39.36 6.85
N PRO A 219 0.50 -38.71 6.94
CA PRO A 219 0.07 -38.02 8.15
C PRO A 219 -0.26 -38.98 9.29
N MET A 220 -0.79 -40.17 9.00
CA MET A 220 -1.07 -41.18 10.02
C MET A 220 0.22 -41.71 10.66
N GLY A 221 1.25 -42.00 9.85
CA GLY A 221 2.53 -42.44 10.38
C GLY A 221 3.18 -41.39 11.28
N LEU A 222 3.19 -40.12 10.83
CA LEU A 222 3.69 -39.01 11.65
C LEU A 222 2.90 -38.85 12.95
N LEU A 223 1.57 -38.94 12.89
CA LEU A 223 0.71 -38.86 14.07
C LEU A 223 1.04 -39.97 15.08
N THR A 224 1.27 -41.20 14.61
CA THR A 224 1.69 -42.31 15.47
C THR A 224 3.01 -42.00 16.16
N THR A 225 4.03 -41.58 15.41
CA THR A 225 5.34 -41.22 15.98
C THR A 225 5.22 -40.11 17.04
N VAL A 226 4.46 -39.06 16.74
CA VAL A 226 4.26 -37.93 17.68
C VAL A 226 3.48 -38.37 18.92
N LEU A 227 2.51 -39.27 18.79
CA LEU A 227 1.78 -39.81 19.94
C LEU A 227 2.67 -40.71 20.80
N GLU A 228 3.50 -41.55 20.18
CA GLU A 228 4.47 -42.41 20.87
C GLU A 228 5.51 -41.58 21.65
N GLU A 229 6.05 -40.51 21.05
CA GLU A 229 6.95 -39.56 21.71
C GLU A 229 6.31 -38.88 22.93
N ASN A 230 4.99 -38.64 22.88
CA ASN A 230 4.21 -38.10 23.98
C ASN A 230 3.70 -39.19 24.96
N GLY A 231 4.12 -40.45 24.81
CA GLY A 231 3.72 -41.58 25.66
C GLY A 231 2.25 -41.99 25.55
N ARG A 232 1.59 -41.68 24.42
CA ARG A 232 0.20 -42.03 24.14
C ARG A 232 0.11 -43.31 23.29
N GLN A 233 -1.04 -43.98 23.34
CA GLN A 233 -1.31 -45.14 22.48
C GLN A 233 -1.47 -44.70 21.02
N ALA A 234 -1.22 -45.65 20.11
CA ALA A 234 -1.41 -45.47 18.67
C ALA A 234 -2.83 -44.95 18.34
N PRO A 235 -2.97 -44.12 17.29
CA PRO A 235 -4.24 -43.54 16.92
C PRO A 235 -5.21 -44.59 16.35
N GLU A 236 -6.45 -44.58 16.81
CA GLU A 236 -7.57 -45.38 16.28
C GLU A 236 -8.49 -44.49 15.43
N SER A 237 -8.72 -44.86 14.16
CA SER A 237 -9.70 -44.22 13.30
C SER A 237 -11.07 -44.89 13.43
N ARG A 238 -12.14 -44.08 13.52
CA ARG A 238 -13.53 -44.56 13.57
C ARG A 238 -14.43 -43.73 12.68
N LEU A 239 -15.32 -44.40 11.96
CA LEU A 239 -16.37 -43.74 11.19
C LEU A 239 -17.40 -43.12 12.16
N ILE A 240 -17.56 -41.81 12.09
CA ILE A 240 -18.54 -41.06 12.90
C ILE A 240 -19.86 -40.97 12.15
N TRP A 241 -19.80 -40.64 10.85
CA TRP A 241 -20.97 -40.38 10.03
C TRP A 241 -20.71 -40.76 8.59
N ALA A 242 -21.75 -41.18 7.86
CA ALA A 242 -21.69 -41.41 6.43
C ALA A 242 -23.01 -41.00 5.76
N THR A 243 -22.92 -40.32 4.62
CA THR A 243 -24.09 -39.94 3.80
C THR A 243 -23.86 -40.30 2.35
N GLY A 244 -24.93 -40.70 1.67
CA GLY A 244 -24.88 -40.95 0.22
C GLY A 244 -23.92 -42.09 -0.15
N VAL A 245 -23.79 -43.12 0.68
CA VAL A 245 -22.84 -44.23 0.52
C VAL A 245 -22.94 -44.90 -0.86
N SER A 246 -24.15 -45.00 -1.41
CA SER A 246 -24.40 -45.59 -2.73
C SER A 246 -24.39 -44.56 -3.88
N SER A 247 -24.11 -43.29 -3.58
CA SER A 247 -24.08 -42.21 -4.58
C SER A 247 -22.65 -41.88 -5.00
N VAL A 248 -22.51 -41.23 -6.15
CA VAL A 248 -21.21 -40.75 -6.67
C VAL A 248 -20.60 -39.70 -5.73
N LEU A 249 -21.44 -38.91 -5.04
CA LEU A 249 -21.03 -37.88 -4.09
C LEU A 249 -21.20 -38.37 -2.65
N SER A 250 -20.65 -39.55 -2.37
CA SER A 250 -20.59 -40.06 -1.00
C SER A 250 -19.71 -39.15 -0.13
N THR A 251 -20.07 -39.03 1.15
CA THR A 251 -19.30 -38.26 2.13
C THR A 251 -19.20 -39.07 3.40
N TYR A 252 -17.97 -39.32 3.84
CA TYR A 252 -17.63 -40.03 5.06
C TYR A 252 -16.96 -39.06 6.02
N VAL A 253 -17.37 -39.11 7.28
CA VAL A 253 -16.73 -38.35 8.36
C VAL A 253 -16.03 -39.33 9.28
N VAL A 254 -14.71 -39.26 9.29
CA VAL A 254 -13.85 -40.12 10.12
C VAL A 254 -13.29 -39.27 11.26
N GLY A 255 -13.29 -39.84 12.47
CA GLY A 255 -12.63 -39.30 13.64
C GLY A 255 -11.44 -40.14 14.06
N VAL A 256 -10.39 -39.49 14.53
CA VAL A 256 -9.20 -40.13 15.08
C VAL A 256 -9.17 -39.93 16.59
N TYR A 257 -8.92 -41.01 17.31
CA TYR A 257 -8.91 -41.08 18.77
C TYR A 257 -7.60 -41.70 19.27
N SER A 258 -7.18 -41.38 20.50
CA SER A 258 -6.11 -42.08 21.20
C SER A 258 -6.50 -42.19 22.67
N ASN A 259 -6.37 -43.37 23.29
CA ASN A 259 -6.83 -43.62 24.66
C ASN A 259 -8.31 -43.25 24.90
N LYS A 260 -9.18 -43.41 23.89
CA LYS A 260 -10.59 -42.96 23.88
C LYS A 260 -10.78 -41.43 23.95
N GLU A 261 -9.71 -40.64 23.89
CA GLU A 261 -9.77 -39.19 23.71
C GLU A 261 -9.85 -38.83 22.24
N PHE A 262 -10.66 -37.83 21.92
CA PHE A 262 -10.83 -37.32 20.56
C PHE A 262 -9.65 -36.41 20.17
N LEU A 263 -9.00 -36.70 19.04
CA LEU A 263 -7.90 -35.89 18.52
C LEU A 263 -8.36 -34.97 17.39
N GLY A 264 -8.98 -35.54 16.34
CA GLY A 264 -9.31 -34.83 15.11
C GLY A 264 -10.43 -35.50 14.32
N LYS A 265 -11.08 -34.75 13.42
CA LYS A 265 -12.06 -35.31 12.47
C LYS A 265 -12.03 -34.56 11.15
N SER A 266 -12.31 -35.28 10.07
CA SER A 266 -12.52 -34.65 8.77
C SER A 266 -13.54 -35.40 7.94
N ALA A 267 -14.12 -34.69 6.96
CA ALA A 267 -14.94 -35.27 5.92
C ALA A 267 -14.09 -35.59 4.69
N GLY A 268 -14.46 -36.63 3.94
CA GLY A 268 -13.84 -36.99 2.68
C GLY A 268 -14.77 -37.77 1.77
N ALA A 269 -14.47 -37.77 0.47
CA ALA A 269 -15.24 -38.50 -0.55
C ALA A 269 -15.07 -40.03 -0.41
N THR A 270 -13.91 -40.48 0.08
CA THR A 270 -13.65 -41.89 0.41
C THR A 270 -13.23 -42.02 1.86
N ILE A 271 -13.38 -43.22 2.43
CA ILE A 271 -12.99 -43.49 3.83
C ILE A 271 -11.49 -43.21 4.03
N SER A 272 -10.63 -43.67 3.12
CA SER A 272 -9.18 -43.45 3.20
C SER A 272 -8.81 -41.97 3.13
N LEU A 273 -9.46 -41.19 2.27
CA LEU A 273 -9.23 -39.74 2.19
C LEU A 273 -9.71 -39.03 3.47
N ALA A 274 -10.89 -39.41 3.98
CA ALA A 274 -11.43 -38.86 5.23
C ALA A 274 -10.51 -39.17 6.41
N GLU A 275 -9.96 -40.39 6.49
CA GLU A 275 -8.97 -40.80 7.49
C GLU A 275 -7.68 -39.99 7.38
N GLU A 276 -7.12 -39.85 6.17
CA GLU A 276 -5.92 -39.07 5.93
C GLU A 276 -6.10 -37.58 6.32
N MET A 277 -7.24 -36.99 5.97
CA MET A 277 -7.57 -35.61 6.35
C MET A 277 -7.84 -35.48 7.86
N ALA A 278 -8.46 -36.49 8.50
CA ALA A 278 -8.68 -36.49 9.94
C ALA A 278 -7.36 -36.58 10.71
N ALA A 279 -6.38 -37.33 10.19
CA ALA A 279 -5.02 -37.36 10.73
C ALA A 279 -4.33 -35.99 10.63
N ARG A 280 -4.50 -35.29 9.50
CA ARG A 280 -4.01 -33.91 9.35
C ARG A 280 -4.68 -32.95 10.32
N ASP A 281 -6.00 -33.06 10.55
CA ASP A 281 -6.71 -32.26 11.56
C ASP A 281 -6.20 -32.55 12.99
N ALA A 282 -5.93 -33.82 13.30
CA ALA A 282 -5.34 -34.20 14.59
C ALA A 282 -3.95 -33.58 14.79
N LEU A 283 -3.08 -33.63 13.77
CA LEU A 283 -1.75 -33.00 13.81
C LEU A 283 -1.84 -31.47 13.98
N ARG A 284 -2.76 -30.80 13.26
CA ARG A 284 -3.00 -29.35 13.37
C ARG A 284 -3.27 -28.92 14.81
N ARG A 285 -4.15 -29.66 15.49
CA ARG A 285 -4.55 -29.39 16.86
C ARG A 285 -3.43 -29.69 17.84
N LEU A 286 -2.70 -30.79 17.63
CA LEU A 286 -1.57 -31.16 18.48
C LEU A 286 -0.45 -30.11 18.43
N PHE A 287 -0.19 -29.55 17.24
CA PHE A 287 0.79 -28.49 17.05
C PHE A 287 0.26 -27.06 17.27
N GLU A 288 -1.02 -26.89 17.62
CA GLU A 288 -1.67 -25.57 17.79
C GLU A 288 -1.55 -24.66 16.55
N THR A 289 -1.60 -25.26 15.36
CA THR A 289 -1.52 -24.55 14.06
C THR A 289 -2.88 -24.46 13.36
N ASP A 290 -3.96 -24.78 14.07
CA ASP A 290 -5.32 -24.73 13.55
C ASP A 290 -5.79 -23.29 13.27
N GLU A 291 -6.97 -23.14 12.65
CA GLU A 291 -7.53 -21.83 12.30
C GLU A 291 -7.86 -20.98 13.53
N LYS A 292 -8.01 -21.59 14.72
CA LYS A 292 -8.30 -20.90 15.98
C LYS A 292 -7.04 -20.34 16.66
N ARG A 293 -5.86 -20.57 16.09
CA ARG A 293 -4.60 -20.05 16.63
C ARG A 293 -4.65 -18.54 16.83
N ALA A 294 -3.92 -18.05 17.82
CA ALA A 294 -3.78 -16.62 18.03
C ALA A 294 -3.15 -15.96 16.79
N PRO A 295 -3.60 -14.75 16.40
CA PRO A 295 -2.96 -14.01 15.32
C PRO A 295 -1.50 -13.71 15.67
N ILE A 296 -0.65 -13.63 14.66
CA ILE A 296 0.76 -13.30 14.82
C ILE A 296 0.86 -11.94 15.55
N PRO A 297 1.55 -11.87 16.71
CA PRO A 297 1.53 -10.69 17.54
C PRO A 297 2.54 -9.64 17.05
N PHE A 298 2.24 -8.99 15.93
CA PHE A 298 3.08 -7.92 15.36
C PHE A 298 3.35 -6.79 16.37
N ASP A 299 2.36 -6.43 17.21
CA ASP A 299 2.52 -5.41 18.26
C ASP A 299 3.68 -5.69 19.23
N LYS A 300 3.96 -6.97 19.53
CA LYS A 300 5.03 -7.35 20.45
C LYS A 300 6.42 -7.16 19.83
N LEU A 301 6.53 -7.21 18.50
CA LEU A 301 7.78 -6.91 17.79
C LEU A 301 8.17 -5.44 17.95
N TYR A 302 7.20 -4.53 17.98
CA TYR A 302 7.48 -3.08 18.09
C TYR A 302 7.65 -2.60 19.54
N LYS A 303 7.06 -3.28 20.53
CA LYS A 303 7.10 -2.89 21.97
C LYS A 303 8.49 -3.03 22.64
N HIS A 304 9.41 -3.81 22.09
CA HIS A 304 10.76 -4.03 22.65
C HIS A 304 11.86 -3.11 22.09
N GLY A 305 11.52 -1.96 21.49
CA GLY A 305 12.54 -0.96 21.15
C GLY A 305 12.22 -0.02 19.99
N PHE A 306 11.02 -0.06 19.42
CA PHE A 306 10.72 0.71 18.21
C PHE A 306 9.50 1.58 18.47
N ALA A 307 9.78 2.78 18.97
CA ALA A 307 8.79 3.85 19.01
C ALA A 307 8.15 3.97 17.62
N HIS A 308 6.82 4.01 17.57
CA HIS A 308 6.12 4.69 16.50
C HIS A 308 6.73 6.10 16.43
N SER A 309 7.67 6.33 15.53
CA SER A 309 7.97 7.69 15.17
C SER A 309 6.68 8.20 14.55
N SER A 310 6.11 9.25 15.10
CA SER A 310 5.05 10.04 14.47
C SER A 310 5.55 10.74 13.18
N GLU A 311 6.58 10.18 12.54
CA GLU A 311 7.30 10.65 11.36
C GLU A 311 6.95 9.82 10.11
N GLY A 312 5.84 9.08 10.13
CA GLY A 312 5.29 8.49 8.91
C GLY A 312 4.97 9.58 7.88
N PRO A 313 4.99 9.26 6.58
CA PRO A 313 4.56 10.18 5.52
C PRO A 313 3.04 10.43 5.54
N GLU A 314 2.29 9.66 6.35
CA GLU A 314 0.86 9.85 6.48
C GLU A 314 0.56 11.18 7.20
N PRO A 315 -0.29 12.03 6.60
CA PRO A 315 -0.65 13.28 7.21
C PRO A 315 -1.45 13.05 8.49
N ALA A 316 -1.23 13.89 9.49
CA ALA A 316 -1.90 13.77 10.77
C ALA A 316 -3.38 14.16 10.64
N TYR A 317 -4.25 13.17 10.41
CA TYR A 317 -5.70 13.38 10.42
C TYR A 317 -6.20 13.42 11.86
N HIS A 318 -6.32 14.63 12.41
CA HIS A 318 -6.87 14.83 13.74
C HIS A 318 -8.39 15.06 13.69
N HIS A 319 -9.08 14.63 14.76
CA HIS A 319 -10.47 15.02 14.99
C HIS A 319 -10.52 16.50 15.39
N VAL A 320 -10.73 17.37 14.41
CA VAL A 320 -10.76 18.83 14.61
C VAL A 320 -12.14 19.26 15.11
N ILE A 321 -12.17 19.80 16.33
CA ILE A 321 -13.40 20.23 17.02
C ILE A 321 -13.51 21.77 17.03
N SER A 322 -12.39 22.48 17.10
CA SER A 322 -12.29 23.93 17.29
C SER A 322 -11.12 24.52 16.49
N GLY A 323 -11.05 25.85 16.39
CA GLY A 323 -9.98 26.59 15.72
C GLY A 323 -10.24 26.92 14.25
N TYR A 324 -11.36 26.45 13.69
CA TYR A 324 -11.86 26.88 12.39
C TYR A 324 -12.91 27.99 12.54
N LYS A 325 -13.01 28.83 11.52
CA LYS A 325 -14.06 29.83 11.36
C LYS A 325 -15.27 29.19 10.67
N ILE A 326 -16.45 29.72 10.93
CA ILE A 326 -17.70 29.24 10.34
C ILE A 326 -18.28 30.31 9.42
N TYR A 327 -18.47 29.97 8.15
CA TYR A 327 -19.31 30.72 7.24
C TYR A 327 -20.72 30.13 7.27
N LYS A 328 -21.73 30.96 7.50
CA LYS A 328 -23.14 30.55 7.47
C LYS A 328 -23.85 31.17 6.28
N HIS A 329 -24.62 30.35 5.60
CA HIS A 329 -25.49 30.76 4.50
C HIS A 329 -26.94 30.54 4.92
N GLU A 330 -27.66 31.64 5.19
CA GLU A 330 -29.03 31.61 5.76
C GLU A 330 -30.04 32.41 4.91
N ASN A 331 -29.56 33.23 3.97
CA ASN A 331 -30.39 34.23 3.29
C ASN A 331 -31.18 33.68 2.09
N GLU A 332 -30.76 32.56 1.51
CA GLU A 332 -31.41 31.95 0.34
C GLU A 332 -31.34 30.42 0.38
N PRO A 333 -32.37 29.70 -0.11
CA PRO A 333 -32.32 28.25 -0.21
C PRO A 333 -31.24 27.78 -1.20
N PHE A 334 -30.28 27.01 -0.71
CA PHE A 334 -29.22 26.42 -1.53
C PHE A 334 -29.75 25.18 -2.27
N ARG A 335 -30.08 25.34 -3.55
CA ARG A 335 -30.60 24.26 -4.41
C ARG A 335 -29.49 23.29 -4.80
N LEU A 336 -29.67 22.01 -4.47
CA LEU A 336 -28.74 20.94 -4.78
C LEU A 336 -29.01 20.37 -6.18
N LYS A 337 -27.96 19.84 -6.82
CA LYS A 337 -28.07 19.30 -8.18
C LYS A 337 -29.01 18.10 -8.26
N TYR A 338 -28.95 17.21 -7.28
CA TYR A 338 -29.72 15.97 -7.29
C TYR A 338 -31.08 16.11 -6.60
N ASN A 339 -32.08 15.43 -7.17
CA ASN A 339 -33.40 15.19 -6.59
C ASN A 339 -34.20 16.45 -6.20
N ASN A 340 -33.91 17.61 -6.82
CA ASN A 340 -34.57 18.91 -6.54
C ASN A 340 -34.61 19.27 -5.04
N LYS A 341 -33.68 18.74 -4.24
CA LYS A 341 -33.60 19.07 -2.81
C LYS A 341 -32.89 20.40 -2.62
N SER A 342 -33.23 21.10 -1.54
CA SER A 342 -32.54 22.32 -1.12
C SER A 342 -32.22 22.28 0.37
N LEU A 343 -31.10 22.90 0.74
CA LEU A 343 -30.79 23.23 2.13
C LEU A 343 -31.23 24.68 2.37
N ASN A 344 -32.08 24.90 3.39
CA ASN A 344 -32.52 26.25 3.75
C ASN A 344 -31.36 27.08 4.30
N GLU A 345 -30.51 26.41 5.07
CA GLU A 345 -29.29 26.97 5.63
C GLU A 345 -28.19 25.92 5.58
N PHE A 346 -26.95 26.36 5.43
CA PHE A 346 -25.77 25.51 5.62
C PHE A 346 -24.61 26.33 6.18
N GLN A 347 -23.66 25.64 6.79
CA GLN A 347 -22.43 26.23 7.27
C GLN A 347 -21.21 25.51 6.70
N LEU A 348 -20.13 26.25 6.50
CA LEU A 348 -18.82 25.73 6.10
C LEU A 348 -17.78 26.10 7.15
N ALA A 349 -17.04 25.10 7.60
CA ALA A 349 -15.83 25.30 8.40
C ALA A 349 -14.65 25.64 7.48
N TYR A 350 -13.90 26.68 7.82
CA TYR A 350 -12.72 27.09 7.06
C TYR A 350 -11.64 27.72 7.94
N GLU A 351 -10.40 27.63 7.48
CA GLU A 351 -9.21 28.23 8.09
C GLU A 351 -8.43 29.03 7.05
N THR A 352 -7.63 29.97 7.53
CA THR A 352 -6.90 30.91 6.67
C THR A 352 -5.49 31.17 7.18
N TRP A 353 -4.51 31.22 6.28
CA TRP A 353 -3.11 31.55 6.58
C TRP A 353 -2.59 32.65 5.65
N GLY A 354 -1.64 33.46 6.14
CA GLY A 354 -1.09 34.60 5.41
C GLY A 354 -2.00 35.83 5.43
N LYS A 355 -1.71 36.82 4.57
CA LYS A 355 -2.42 38.11 4.52
C LYS A 355 -2.99 38.39 3.13
N LEU A 356 -4.30 38.66 3.07
CA LEU A 356 -4.96 39.10 1.84
C LEU A 356 -4.49 40.51 1.47
N ASN A 357 -4.02 40.68 0.24
CA ASN A 357 -3.54 41.98 -0.24
C ASN A 357 -4.71 42.91 -0.62
N ALA A 358 -4.43 44.22 -0.74
CA ALA A 358 -5.46 45.22 -1.03
C ALA A 358 -6.18 44.98 -2.38
N LYS A 359 -5.50 44.40 -3.36
CA LYS A 359 -6.06 44.04 -4.68
C LYS A 359 -6.81 42.69 -4.68
N LYS A 360 -6.81 41.97 -3.55
CA LYS A 360 -7.39 40.64 -3.34
C LYS A 360 -7.03 39.61 -4.43
N ASN A 361 -5.81 39.67 -4.97
CA ASN A 361 -5.37 38.82 -6.10
C ASN A 361 -4.30 37.78 -5.73
N ASN A 362 -4.04 37.60 -4.43
CA ASN A 362 -3.11 36.61 -3.87
C ASN A 362 -3.81 35.46 -3.11
N ALA A 363 -5.12 35.29 -3.29
CA ALA A 363 -5.87 34.23 -2.64
C ALA A 363 -5.65 32.86 -3.31
N VAL A 364 -5.40 31.82 -2.52
CA VAL A 364 -5.27 30.42 -2.96
C VAL A 364 -6.28 29.58 -2.17
N LEU A 365 -7.04 28.73 -2.86
CA LEU A 365 -8.02 27.83 -2.23
C LEU A 365 -7.47 26.40 -2.23
N ILE A 366 -7.32 25.82 -1.04
CA ILE A 366 -6.96 24.42 -0.83
C ILE A 366 -8.24 23.60 -0.63
N PHE A 367 -8.39 22.57 -1.46
CA PHE A 367 -9.45 21.58 -1.30
C PHE A 367 -9.00 20.48 -0.35
N THR A 368 -9.83 20.18 0.65
CA THR A 368 -9.59 19.05 1.54
C THR A 368 -9.94 17.73 0.83
N GLY A 369 -9.33 16.61 1.25
CA GLY A 369 -9.88 15.29 0.93
C GLY A 369 -11.22 15.07 1.63
N LEU A 370 -11.98 14.04 1.23
CA LEU A 370 -13.29 13.73 1.85
C LEU A 370 -13.19 13.46 3.36
N SER A 371 -12.06 12.90 3.82
CA SER A 371 -11.79 12.58 5.22
C SER A 371 -11.01 13.66 5.97
N ALA A 372 -10.59 14.73 5.28
CA ALA A 372 -9.75 15.78 5.86
C ALA A 372 -10.60 16.96 6.34
N SER A 373 -10.20 17.57 7.46
CA SER A 373 -10.80 18.82 7.96
C SER A 373 -10.23 20.05 7.25
N SER A 374 -10.74 21.24 7.55
CA SER A 374 -10.16 22.51 7.10
C SER A 374 -8.72 22.75 7.59
N HIS A 375 -8.23 21.96 8.54
CA HIS A 375 -6.98 22.21 9.26
C HIS A 375 -5.73 21.69 8.51
N ALA A 376 -5.33 22.44 7.48
CA ALA A 376 -4.15 22.10 6.68
C ALA A 376 -2.82 22.41 7.40
N LYS A 377 -2.79 23.39 8.31
CA LYS A 377 -1.60 23.83 9.04
C LYS A 377 -1.92 24.36 10.43
N SER A 378 -1.04 24.11 11.39
CA SER A 378 -1.00 24.76 12.71
C SER A 378 -1.07 26.30 12.62
N HIS A 379 -1.80 26.91 13.56
CA HIS A 379 -1.89 28.36 13.77
C HIS A 379 -2.29 28.66 15.22
N ASP A 380 -2.33 29.93 15.62
CA ASP A 380 -2.49 30.32 17.03
C ASP A 380 -3.78 29.78 17.70
N GLU A 381 -4.89 29.67 16.97
CA GLU A 381 -6.16 29.16 17.51
C GLU A 381 -6.24 27.61 17.47
N ASN A 382 -5.35 26.95 16.71
CA ASN A 382 -5.20 25.50 16.69
C ASN A 382 -3.73 25.11 16.48
N PRO A 383 -2.95 24.91 17.56
CA PRO A 383 -1.51 24.67 17.49
C PRO A 383 -1.15 23.24 17.10
N ARG A 384 -2.13 22.36 16.87
CA ARG A 384 -1.87 20.98 16.44
C ARG A 384 -1.32 20.98 15.02
N ALA A 385 -0.54 19.96 14.67
CA ALA A 385 -0.03 19.82 13.32
C ALA A 385 -1.18 19.55 12.34
N GLY A 386 -1.23 20.31 11.24
CA GLY A 386 -2.22 20.10 10.19
C GLY A 386 -1.86 18.93 9.27
N TRP A 387 -2.84 18.46 8.50
CA TRP A 387 -2.62 17.36 7.55
C TRP A 387 -1.70 17.75 6.38
N TRP A 388 -1.36 19.03 6.21
CA TRP A 388 -0.38 19.50 5.23
C TRP A 388 0.69 20.41 5.83
N GLU A 389 1.06 20.15 7.09
CA GLU A 389 1.92 21.02 7.91
C GLU A 389 3.23 21.43 7.21
N LYS A 390 3.86 20.48 6.50
CA LYS A 390 5.16 20.67 5.81
C LYS A 390 5.05 21.33 4.43
N PHE A 391 3.85 21.55 3.90
CA PHE A 391 3.65 22.14 2.57
C PHE A 391 3.14 23.57 2.61
N VAL A 392 2.38 23.93 3.65
CA VAL A 392 1.82 25.27 3.82
C VAL A 392 2.65 26.01 4.87
N GLY A 393 3.12 27.21 4.55
CA GLY A 393 3.82 28.09 5.50
C GLY A 393 4.91 28.93 4.86
N PRO A 394 5.61 29.77 5.64
CA PRO A 394 6.68 30.64 5.13
C PRO A 394 7.79 29.83 4.45
N ASN A 395 8.13 30.18 3.21
CA ASN A 395 9.17 29.51 2.40
C ASN A 395 8.88 28.02 2.08
N LEU A 396 7.63 27.58 2.16
CA LEU A 396 7.21 26.22 1.77
C LEU A 396 6.53 26.23 0.39
N GLY A 397 6.13 25.06 -0.11
CA GLY A 397 5.53 24.90 -1.44
C GLY A 397 4.30 25.79 -1.68
N ILE A 398 3.47 25.98 -0.65
CA ILE A 398 2.43 27.01 -0.60
C ILE A 398 2.90 28.09 0.39
N ASP A 399 3.57 29.10 -0.16
CA ASP A 399 4.22 30.14 0.64
C ASP A 399 3.24 31.20 1.16
N THR A 400 3.02 31.20 2.47
CA THR A 400 2.12 32.15 3.15
C THR A 400 2.70 33.57 3.27
N ASN A 401 3.98 33.79 2.93
CA ASN A 401 4.54 35.14 2.79
C ASN A 401 3.98 35.86 1.56
N HIS A 402 3.58 35.10 0.53
CA HIS A 402 3.08 35.63 -0.74
C HIS A 402 1.57 35.45 -0.89
N PHE A 403 1.04 34.31 -0.43
CA PHE A 403 -0.34 33.92 -0.66
C PHE A 403 -1.21 34.04 0.60
N PHE A 404 -2.46 34.42 0.40
CA PHE A 404 -3.52 34.25 1.38
C PHE A 404 -4.20 32.92 1.12
N VAL A 405 -3.89 31.92 1.94
CA VAL A 405 -4.33 30.55 1.77
C VAL A 405 -5.62 30.34 2.53
N ILE A 406 -6.62 29.78 1.86
CA ILE A 406 -7.93 29.44 2.43
C ILE A 406 -8.10 27.93 2.29
N CYS A 407 -8.41 27.24 3.38
CA CYS A 407 -8.81 25.84 3.32
C CYS A 407 -10.19 25.70 3.96
N CYS A 408 -11.14 25.16 3.21
CA CYS A 408 -12.50 24.94 3.68
C CYS A 408 -12.86 23.46 3.61
N ASN A 409 -13.56 22.98 4.62
CA ASN A 409 -14.14 21.65 4.59
C ASN A 409 -15.35 21.62 3.64
N HIS A 410 -15.68 20.43 3.12
CA HIS A 410 -16.79 20.25 2.20
C HIS A 410 -18.14 20.33 2.89
N LEU A 411 -19.16 20.78 2.15
CA LEU A 411 -20.55 20.53 2.50
C LEU A 411 -20.77 19.01 2.52
N GLY A 412 -21.31 18.46 3.59
CA GLY A 412 -21.38 17.01 3.84
C GLY A 412 -20.21 16.44 4.65
N GLY A 413 -19.17 17.22 4.94
CA GLY A 413 -18.01 16.79 5.73
C GLY A 413 -18.32 16.57 7.22
N CYS A 414 -17.42 15.85 7.91
CA CYS A 414 -17.59 15.48 9.33
C CYS A 414 -17.05 16.50 10.34
N TYR A 415 -16.36 17.55 9.90
CA TYR A 415 -15.68 18.53 10.77
C TYR A 415 -16.22 19.95 10.55
N GLY A 416 -17.17 20.37 11.39
CA GLY A 416 -17.69 21.75 11.46
C GLY A 416 -18.67 22.17 10.35
N SER A 417 -18.48 21.73 9.11
CA SER A 417 -19.43 21.98 8.00
C SER A 417 -20.74 21.22 8.18
N THR A 418 -21.82 21.71 7.57
CA THR A 418 -23.13 21.03 7.57
C THR A 418 -23.04 19.68 6.87
N GLY A 419 -23.35 18.59 7.58
CA GLY A 419 -23.32 17.22 7.07
C GLY A 419 -24.34 16.30 7.77
N PRO A 420 -24.28 14.98 7.55
CA PRO A 420 -25.22 14.02 8.15
C PRO A 420 -25.29 14.07 9.68
N SER A 421 -24.19 14.42 10.36
CA SER A 421 -24.15 14.58 11.82
C SER A 421 -24.73 15.91 12.31
N SER A 422 -24.94 16.88 11.43
CA SER A 422 -25.49 18.20 11.80
C SER A 422 -26.98 18.11 12.11
N LYS A 423 -27.45 19.02 12.99
CA LYS A 423 -28.87 19.13 13.31
C LYS A 423 -29.64 19.67 12.10
N ASN A 424 -30.76 19.04 11.80
CA ASN A 424 -31.72 19.53 10.83
C ASN A 424 -32.59 20.62 11.49
N PRO A 425 -32.62 21.86 10.98
CA PRO A 425 -33.37 22.94 11.60
C PRO A 425 -34.89 22.71 11.61
N LYS A 426 -35.40 21.85 10.72
CA LYS A 426 -36.84 21.52 10.66
C LYS A 426 -37.26 20.50 11.71
N THR A 427 -36.40 19.53 12.03
CA THR A 427 -36.75 18.42 12.93
C THR A 427 -36.04 18.47 14.27
N ASN A 428 -35.05 19.35 14.42
CA ASN A 428 -34.13 19.47 15.54
C ASN A 428 -33.38 18.16 15.89
N LYS A 429 -33.36 17.19 14.97
CA LYS A 429 -32.62 15.92 15.06
C LYS A 429 -31.48 15.92 14.04
N PRO A 430 -30.41 15.13 14.22
CA PRO A 430 -29.37 14.96 13.20
C PRO A 430 -29.99 14.53 11.86
N TYR A 431 -29.45 15.02 10.74
CA TYR A 431 -29.95 14.63 9.42
C TYR A 431 -29.82 13.10 9.18
N GLY A 432 -28.70 12.50 9.56
CA GLY A 432 -28.41 11.09 9.30
C GLY A 432 -28.62 10.71 7.83
N ALA A 433 -29.30 9.60 7.58
CA ALA A 433 -29.63 9.12 6.24
C ALA A 433 -30.58 10.06 5.46
N SER A 434 -31.22 11.04 6.12
CA SER A 434 -32.06 12.03 5.43
C SER A 434 -31.27 13.18 4.81
N PHE A 435 -29.96 13.28 5.10
CA PHE A 435 -29.09 14.28 4.50
C PHE A 435 -29.12 14.14 2.97
N PRO A 436 -29.26 15.24 2.21
CA PRO A 436 -29.40 15.15 0.77
C PRO A 436 -28.10 14.67 0.11
N MET A 437 -28.23 13.96 -1.00
CA MET A 437 -27.09 13.52 -1.81
C MET A 437 -26.45 14.73 -2.49
N LEU A 438 -25.13 14.86 -2.39
CA LEU A 438 -24.36 15.98 -2.92
C LEU A 438 -23.58 15.58 -4.17
N SER A 439 -23.40 16.53 -5.08
CA SER A 439 -22.51 16.45 -6.24
C SER A 439 -21.25 17.30 -6.02
N VAL A 440 -20.20 17.05 -6.81
CA VAL A 440 -18.99 17.90 -6.80
C VAL A 440 -19.33 19.36 -7.13
N GLU A 441 -20.33 19.60 -7.97
CA GLU A 441 -20.81 20.95 -8.27
C GLU A 441 -21.46 21.63 -7.06
N ASP A 442 -22.11 20.88 -6.17
CA ASP A 442 -22.64 21.42 -4.92
C ASP A 442 -21.51 21.88 -4.00
N PHE A 443 -20.41 21.11 -3.92
CA PHE A 443 -19.22 21.50 -3.14
C PHE A 443 -18.63 22.81 -3.66
N VAL A 444 -18.38 22.89 -4.98
CA VAL A 444 -17.80 24.09 -5.60
C VAL A 444 -18.71 25.31 -5.44
N ARG A 445 -20.03 25.16 -5.59
CA ARG A 445 -20.99 26.26 -5.39
C ARG A 445 -21.02 26.73 -3.94
N ALA A 446 -21.03 25.82 -2.97
CA ALA A 446 -20.99 26.18 -1.55
C ALA A 446 -19.70 26.95 -1.21
N GLN A 447 -18.56 26.52 -1.73
CA GLN A 447 -17.27 27.19 -1.55
C GLN A 447 -17.24 28.55 -2.26
N PHE A 448 -17.88 28.68 -3.42
CA PHE A 448 -18.01 29.96 -4.11
C PHE A 448 -18.72 31.02 -3.25
N HIS A 449 -19.76 30.63 -2.51
CA HIS A 449 -20.41 31.52 -1.54
C HIS A 449 -19.46 31.95 -0.41
N LEU A 450 -18.64 31.04 0.12
CA LEU A 450 -17.61 31.38 1.11
C LEU A 450 -16.59 32.38 0.56
N ILE A 451 -16.07 32.13 -0.65
CA ILE A 451 -15.08 33.02 -1.30
C ILE A 451 -15.67 34.42 -1.54
N ARG A 452 -16.94 34.50 -1.97
CA ARG A 452 -17.70 35.75 -2.11
C ARG A 452 -17.88 36.46 -0.77
N HIS A 453 -18.16 35.73 0.31
CA HIS A 453 -18.28 36.29 1.66
C HIS A 453 -16.96 36.91 2.16
N LEU A 454 -15.81 36.31 1.81
CA LEU A 454 -14.48 36.88 2.07
C LEU A 454 -14.15 38.07 1.15
N GLY A 455 -15.06 38.41 0.23
CA GLY A 455 -14.94 39.51 -0.71
C GLY A 455 -13.88 39.28 -1.78
N ILE A 456 -13.59 38.03 -2.12
CA ILE A 456 -12.59 37.63 -3.12
C ILE A 456 -13.33 37.29 -4.42
N GLU A 457 -12.91 37.87 -5.55
CA GLU A 457 -13.53 37.62 -6.85
C GLU A 457 -12.90 36.45 -7.61
N LYS A 458 -11.59 36.23 -7.41
CA LYS A 458 -10.81 35.22 -8.11
C LYS A 458 -9.75 34.62 -7.20
N VAL A 459 -9.66 33.29 -7.21
CA VAL A 459 -8.58 32.52 -6.57
C VAL A 459 -7.56 32.07 -7.62
N ARG A 460 -6.30 31.91 -7.21
CA ARG A 460 -5.24 31.33 -8.03
C ARG A 460 -5.34 29.81 -7.97
N TYR A 461 -5.15 29.18 -9.14
CA TYR A 461 -5.10 27.74 -9.34
C TYR A 461 -3.65 27.28 -9.42
#